data_AF-A0A1F3VBU4-F1
#
_entry.id   AF-A0A1F3VBU4-F1
#
_cell.length_a   1.000
_cell.length_b   1.000
_cell.length_c   1.000
_cell.angle_alpha   90.00
_cell.angle_beta   90.00
_cell.angle_gamma   90.00
#
_symmetry.space_group_name_H-M   'P 1'
#
loop_
_entity.id
_entity.type
_entity.pdbx_description
1 polymer ?
#
loop_
_entity_poly.entity_id
_entity_poly.type
_entity_poly.pdbx_seq_one_letter_code
_entity_poly.pdbx_strand_id
1 'polypeptide(L)'
;MKILICFLLFSLLNISQALSDTKANTEKEKKADPLSQLAVESSPDDAYELAVLKDRRRFLDAHLYSAWATVGLMGLTLITAPDNEKSNTHKWLGITAGISYLTSASFAYLAPRPKDVKQTENILIHKKLIWIHAPAMFLTVASGISAHSQHKDGKKLDSFADAHKIFAAVTAISFGLATISSMDWTLNFLPVSKKEVACVFTKSF
;
A
#
# COMPACT_ATOMS: atom_id res chain seq x y z
N MET A 1 29.60 28.32 -8.04
CA MET A 1 28.59 28.35 -9.13
C MET A 1 28.74 27.23 -10.16
N LYS A 2 29.97 26.85 -10.59
CA LYS A 2 30.19 25.77 -11.59
C LYS A 2 29.74 24.35 -11.15
N ILE A 3 29.84 24.01 -9.86
CA ILE A 3 29.47 22.67 -9.34
C ILE A 3 27.94 22.45 -9.34
N LEU A 4 27.15 23.49 -9.05
CA LEU A 4 25.69 23.39 -9.02
C LEU A 4 25.09 23.21 -10.43
N ILE A 5 25.73 23.81 -11.44
CA ILE A 5 25.35 23.66 -12.86
C ILE A 5 25.63 22.23 -13.34
N CYS A 6 26.75 21.61 -12.92
CA CYS A 6 27.03 20.21 -13.25
C CYS A 6 26.05 19.23 -12.60
N PHE A 7 25.61 19.48 -11.35
CA PHE A 7 24.61 18.64 -10.69
C PHE A 7 23.22 18.74 -11.35
N LEU A 8 22.80 19.94 -11.74
CA LEU A 8 21.54 20.14 -12.45
C LEU A 8 21.56 19.53 -13.86
N LEU A 9 22.66 19.66 -14.60
CA LEU A 9 22.81 19.03 -15.92
C LEU A 9 22.86 17.49 -15.82
N PHE A 10 23.54 16.95 -14.81
CA PHE A 10 23.57 15.49 -14.58
C PHE A 10 22.20 14.95 -14.15
N SER A 11 21.45 15.71 -13.34
CA SER A 11 20.08 15.35 -12.95
C SER A 11 19.12 15.37 -14.15
N LEU A 12 19.20 16.39 -15.01
CA LEU A 12 18.38 16.48 -16.23
C LEU A 12 18.71 15.39 -17.26
N LEU A 13 19.98 14.99 -17.36
CA LEU A 13 20.39 13.91 -18.27
C LEU A 13 19.88 12.54 -17.80
N ASN A 14 19.92 12.27 -16.49
CA ASN A 14 19.35 11.03 -15.91
C ASN A 14 17.81 10.98 -16.08
N ILE A 15 17.12 12.11 -15.97
CA ILE A 15 15.67 12.18 -16.20
C ILE A 15 15.32 11.90 -17.68
N SER A 16 16.12 12.42 -18.62
CA SER A 16 15.93 12.19 -20.06
C SER A 16 16.11 10.70 -20.44
N GLN A 17 17.11 10.04 -19.85
CA GLN A 17 17.34 8.61 -20.04
C GLN A 17 16.20 7.78 -19.42
N ALA A 18 15.77 8.10 -18.19
CA ALA A 18 14.65 7.41 -17.55
C ALA A 18 13.32 7.55 -18.34
N LEU A 19 13.07 8.71 -18.97
CA LEU A 19 11.90 8.93 -19.81
C LEU A 19 11.98 8.17 -21.15
N SER A 20 13.17 8.08 -21.74
CA SER A 20 13.41 7.32 -22.97
C SER A 20 13.25 5.82 -22.73
N ASP A 21 13.76 5.32 -21.61
CA ASP A 21 13.63 3.93 -21.19
C ASP A 21 12.18 3.58 -20.84
N THR A 22 11.43 4.51 -20.25
CA THR A 22 10.00 4.34 -20.00
C THR A 22 9.21 4.26 -21.31
N LYS A 23 9.49 5.13 -22.29
CA LYS A 23 8.83 5.06 -23.61
C LYS A 23 9.16 3.78 -24.36
N ALA A 24 10.44 3.38 -24.37
CA ALA A 24 10.89 2.15 -25.00
C ALA A 24 10.28 0.90 -24.33
N ASN A 25 10.16 0.89 -22.99
CA ASN A 25 9.48 -0.19 -22.28
C ASN A 25 7.97 -0.19 -22.51
N THR A 26 7.32 0.97 -22.60
CA THR A 26 5.87 1.05 -22.88
C THR A 26 5.55 0.54 -24.30
N GLU A 27 6.42 0.83 -25.28
CA GLU A 27 6.28 0.33 -26.65
C GLU A 27 6.58 -1.18 -26.76
N LYS A 28 7.58 -1.66 -26.00
CA LYS A 28 7.93 -3.08 -25.92
C LYS A 28 6.87 -3.90 -25.17
N GLU A 29 6.24 -3.32 -24.14
CA GLU A 29 5.12 -3.91 -23.40
C GLU A 29 3.86 -3.97 -24.28
N LYS A 30 3.57 -2.93 -25.07
CA LYS A 30 2.48 -2.94 -26.06
C LYS A 30 2.65 -4.01 -27.15
N LYS A 31 3.90 -4.38 -27.48
CA LYS A 31 4.23 -5.41 -28.49
C LYS A 31 4.39 -6.82 -27.90
N ALA A 32 4.63 -6.94 -26.60
CA ALA A 32 4.86 -8.20 -25.90
C ALA A 32 3.69 -8.60 -24.99
N ASP A 33 2.56 -7.89 -25.04
CA ASP A 33 1.38 -8.21 -24.26
C ASP A 33 0.73 -9.51 -24.79
N PRO A 34 0.79 -10.63 -24.03
CA PRO A 34 0.08 -11.86 -24.40
C PRO A 34 -1.45 -11.65 -24.47
N LEU A 35 -1.97 -10.54 -23.92
CA LEU A 35 -3.37 -10.15 -24.02
C LEU A 35 -3.79 -9.73 -25.45
N SER A 36 -2.85 -9.24 -26.26
CA SER A 36 -3.11 -8.90 -27.68
C SER A 36 -3.28 -10.13 -28.58
N GLN A 37 -2.74 -11.28 -28.16
CA GLN A 37 -2.85 -12.55 -28.88
C GLN A 37 -4.10 -13.36 -28.45
N LEU A 38 -4.68 -13.04 -27.28
CA LEU A 38 -6.00 -13.52 -26.85
C LEU A 38 -7.16 -12.73 -27.50
N ALA A 39 -6.87 -11.70 -28.29
CA ALA A 39 -7.86 -10.98 -29.11
C ALA A 39 -8.26 -11.76 -30.38
N VAL A 40 -8.02 -13.08 -30.42
CA VAL A 40 -8.72 -13.99 -31.32
C VAL A 40 -10.15 -14.12 -30.77
N GLU A 41 -11.03 -13.27 -31.32
CA GLU A 41 -12.49 -13.29 -31.22
C GLU A 41 -13.07 -13.19 -29.79
N SER A 42 -12.78 -12.08 -29.09
CA SER A 42 -13.51 -11.70 -27.88
C SER A 42 -14.74 -10.86 -28.22
N SER A 43 -15.90 -11.22 -27.64
CA SER A 43 -17.13 -10.42 -27.75
C SER A 43 -16.88 -9.00 -27.19
N PRO A 44 -17.58 -7.94 -27.65
CA PRO A 44 -17.52 -6.62 -27.03
C PRO A 44 -17.71 -6.65 -25.50
N ASP A 45 -18.50 -7.61 -25.01
CA ASP A 45 -18.75 -7.82 -23.58
C ASP A 45 -17.51 -8.34 -22.83
N ASP A 46 -16.72 -9.23 -23.44
CA ASP A 46 -15.49 -9.79 -22.85
C ASP A 46 -14.40 -8.72 -22.74
N ALA A 47 -14.27 -7.87 -23.76
CA ALA A 47 -13.31 -6.77 -23.76
C ALA A 47 -13.64 -5.73 -22.67
N TYR A 48 -14.92 -5.45 -22.45
CA TYR A 48 -15.39 -4.58 -21.38
C TYR A 48 -15.12 -5.19 -19.99
N GLU A 49 -15.42 -6.47 -19.79
CA GLU A 49 -15.19 -7.13 -18.50
C GLU A 49 -13.69 -7.17 -18.15
N LEU A 50 -12.84 -7.50 -19.12
CA LEU A 50 -11.39 -7.47 -18.95
C LEU A 50 -10.87 -6.08 -18.57
N ALA A 51 -11.42 -5.02 -19.15
CA ALA A 51 -11.05 -3.64 -18.81
C ALA A 51 -11.42 -3.31 -17.35
N VAL A 52 -12.62 -3.67 -16.89
CA VAL A 52 -13.05 -3.48 -15.49
C VAL A 52 -12.17 -4.27 -14.52
N LEU A 53 -11.82 -5.51 -14.85
CA LEU A 53 -10.94 -6.33 -14.02
C LEU A 53 -9.51 -5.78 -13.95
N LYS A 54 -8.99 -5.24 -15.07
CA LYS A 54 -7.68 -4.58 -15.12
C LYS A 54 -7.66 -3.32 -14.25
N ASP A 55 -8.70 -2.49 -14.34
CA ASP A 55 -8.82 -1.29 -13.51
C ASP A 55 -8.96 -1.64 -12.02
N ARG A 56 -9.80 -2.63 -11.69
CA ARG A 56 -9.91 -3.15 -10.33
C ARG A 56 -8.56 -3.61 -9.79
N ARG A 57 -7.80 -4.39 -10.56
CA ARG A 57 -6.47 -4.86 -10.16
C ARG A 57 -5.55 -3.68 -9.84
N ARG A 58 -5.52 -2.65 -10.69
CA ARG A 58 -4.69 -1.46 -10.47
C ARG A 58 -4.99 -0.77 -9.14
N PHE A 59 -6.26 -0.61 -8.78
CA PHE A 59 -6.64 -0.03 -7.49
C PHE A 59 -6.26 -0.93 -6.31
N LEU A 60 -6.45 -2.24 -6.43
CA LEU A 60 -6.10 -3.18 -5.36
C LEU A 60 -4.58 -3.33 -5.17
N ASP A 61 -3.81 -3.28 -6.25
CA ASP A 61 -2.34 -3.25 -6.19
C ASP A 61 -1.88 -1.96 -5.49
N ALA A 62 -2.47 -0.81 -5.85
CA ALA A 62 -2.19 0.47 -5.18
C ALA A 62 -2.55 0.42 -3.68
N HIS A 63 -3.68 -0.18 -3.31
CA HIS A 63 -4.07 -0.42 -1.92
C HIS A 63 -3.02 -1.25 -1.18
N LEU A 64 -2.58 -2.38 -1.76
CA LEU A 64 -1.62 -3.29 -1.14
C LEU A 64 -0.24 -2.64 -0.98
N TYR A 65 0.30 -2.00 -2.02
CA TYR A 65 1.61 -1.35 -1.94
C TYR A 65 1.61 -0.17 -0.96
N SER A 66 0.55 0.64 -0.95
CA SER A 66 0.42 1.72 0.03
C SER A 66 0.16 1.20 1.46
N ALA A 67 -0.46 0.02 1.63
CA ALA A 67 -0.58 -0.64 2.92
C ALA A 67 0.80 -1.07 3.46
N TRP A 68 1.67 -1.62 2.61
CA TRP A 68 3.05 -1.92 3.00
C TRP A 68 3.87 -0.69 3.39
N ALA A 69 3.72 0.42 2.65
CA ALA A 69 4.32 1.69 3.04
C ALA A 69 3.81 2.16 4.42
N THR A 70 2.52 1.98 4.68
CA THR A 70 1.90 2.27 5.98
C THR A 70 2.46 1.39 7.10
N VAL A 71 2.65 0.08 6.86
CA VAL A 71 3.30 -0.83 7.81
C VAL A 71 4.71 -0.34 8.15
N GLY A 72 5.50 0.07 7.15
CA GLY A 72 6.84 0.64 7.37
C GLY A 72 6.82 1.91 8.24
N LEU A 73 5.94 2.87 7.92
CA LEU A 73 5.76 4.10 8.71
C LEU A 73 5.29 3.81 10.14
N MET A 74 4.37 2.87 10.30
CA MET A 74 3.88 2.45 11.61
C MET A 74 4.99 1.76 12.42
N GLY A 75 5.83 0.92 11.80
CA GLY A 75 7.01 0.34 12.42
C GLY A 75 7.98 1.42 12.95
N LEU A 76 8.25 2.45 12.13
CA LEU A 76 9.05 3.61 12.57
C LEU A 76 8.39 4.39 13.72
N THR A 77 7.06 4.51 13.70
CA THR A 77 6.29 5.16 14.77
C THR A 77 6.46 4.40 16.10
N LEU A 78 6.46 3.06 16.07
CA LEU A 78 6.67 2.22 17.25
C LEU A 78 8.12 2.31 17.76
N ILE A 79 9.11 2.31 16.86
CA ILE A 79 10.53 2.45 17.22
C ILE A 79 10.80 3.79 17.91
N THR A 80 10.14 4.86 17.46
CA THR A 80 10.30 6.21 18.03
C THR A 80 9.39 6.48 19.23
N ALA A 81 8.59 5.51 19.68
CA ALA A 81 7.72 5.68 20.84
C ALA A 81 8.47 6.01 22.16
N PRO A 82 9.70 5.52 22.41
CA PRO A 82 10.49 5.91 23.59
C PRO A 82 11.10 7.31 23.49
N ASP A 83 11.06 7.97 22.33
CA ASP A 83 11.71 9.27 22.14
C ASP A 83 11.17 10.30 23.15
N ASN A 84 12.10 10.86 23.89
CA ASN A 84 11.88 11.79 24.98
C ASN A 84 11.61 13.21 24.45
N GLU A 85 10.34 13.51 24.19
CA GLU A 85 9.61 14.80 24.09
C GLU A 85 10.17 15.98 23.28
N LYS A 86 11.49 16.14 23.15
CA LYS A 86 12.11 17.20 22.34
C LYS A 86 11.91 16.94 20.84
N SER A 87 11.84 15.68 20.43
CA SER A 87 11.53 15.32 19.04
C SER A 87 10.02 15.01 18.94
N ASN A 88 9.30 15.76 18.10
CA ASN A 88 7.91 15.43 17.75
C ASN A 88 7.85 14.26 16.75
N THR A 89 8.88 13.40 16.70
CA THR A 89 9.08 12.38 15.67
C THR A 89 7.99 11.32 15.72
N HIS A 90 7.72 10.74 16.89
CA HIS A 90 6.63 9.78 17.09
C HIS A 90 5.29 10.35 16.63
N LYS A 91 4.98 11.59 17.03
CA LYS A 91 3.74 12.28 16.64
C LYS A 91 3.64 12.45 15.13
N TRP A 92 4.66 12.99 14.48
CA TRP A 92 4.63 13.23 13.03
C TRP A 92 4.61 11.93 12.23
N LEU A 93 5.35 10.90 12.67
CA LEU A 93 5.28 9.56 12.06
C LEU A 93 3.91 8.94 12.24
N GLY A 94 3.31 9.04 13.43
CA GLY A 94 1.96 8.53 13.69
C GLY A 94 0.89 9.22 12.84
N ILE A 95 0.95 10.55 12.71
CA ILE A 95 0.06 11.31 11.81
C ILE A 95 0.27 10.88 10.35
N THR A 96 1.53 10.75 9.92
CA THR A 96 1.88 10.35 8.55
C THR A 96 1.39 8.93 8.24
N ALA A 97 1.56 7.99 9.17
CA ALA A 97 1.01 6.63 9.08
C ALA A 97 -0.52 6.64 9.01
N GLY A 98 -1.18 7.51 9.79
CA GLY A 98 -2.64 7.71 9.71
C GLY A 98 -3.10 8.21 8.33
N ILE A 99 -2.40 9.18 7.76
CA ILE A 99 -2.71 9.70 6.41
C ILE A 99 -2.43 8.64 5.34
N SER A 100 -1.31 7.91 5.44
CA SER A 100 -0.99 6.85 4.49
C SER A 100 -2.00 5.70 4.55
N TYR A 101 -2.48 5.37 5.75
CA TYR A 101 -3.57 4.41 5.95
C TYR A 101 -4.86 4.85 5.23
N LEU A 102 -5.30 6.10 5.42
CA LEU A 102 -6.50 6.63 4.75
C LEU A 102 -6.34 6.64 3.23
N THR A 103 -5.14 7.00 2.76
CA THR A 103 -4.79 6.95 1.33
C THR A 103 -4.92 5.52 0.80
N SER A 104 -4.35 4.54 1.50
CA SER A 104 -4.47 3.14 1.14
C SER A 104 -5.93 2.67 1.11
N ALA A 105 -6.70 2.98 2.15
CA ALA A 105 -8.12 2.64 2.23
C ALA A 105 -8.94 3.25 1.08
N SER A 106 -8.58 4.46 0.64
CA SER A 106 -9.26 5.12 -0.49
C SER A 106 -9.13 4.32 -1.79
N PHE A 107 -7.97 3.70 -2.06
CA PHE A 107 -7.78 2.86 -3.25
C PHE A 107 -8.69 1.63 -3.23
N ALA A 108 -8.81 0.95 -2.08
CA ALA A 108 -9.73 -0.19 -1.94
C ALA A 108 -11.20 0.22 -2.07
N TYR A 109 -11.57 1.39 -1.54
CA TYR A 109 -12.93 1.91 -1.62
C TYR A 109 -13.34 2.23 -3.06
N LEU A 110 -12.44 2.87 -3.81
CA LEU A 110 -12.68 3.32 -5.19
C LEU A 110 -12.55 2.19 -6.24
N ALA A 111 -12.04 1.02 -5.86
CA ALA A 111 -11.87 -0.09 -6.78
C ALA A 111 -13.21 -0.55 -7.41
N PRO A 112 -13.32 -0.62 -8.75
CA PRO A 112 -14.50 -1.14 -9.44
C PRO A 112 -14.90 -2.53 -8.94
N ARG A 113 -16.20 -2.82 -8.84
CA ARG A 113 -16.76 -4.08 -8.32
C ARG A 113 -17.55 -4.82 -9.42
N PRO A 114 -16.91 -5.75 -10.18
CA PRO A 114 -17.62 -6.62 -11.11
C PRO A 114 -18.59 -7.55 -10.37
N LYS A 115 -19.63 -8.01 -11.07
CA LYS A 115 -20.71 -8.80 -10.46
C LYS A 115 -20.27 -10.21 -10.03
N ASP A 116 -19.21 -10.76 -10.64
CA ASP A 116 -18.89 -12.20 -10.53
C ASP A 116 -17.45 -12.52 -10.05
N VAL A 117 -16.84 -11.64 -9.25
CA VAL A 117 -15.48 -11.91 -8.72
C VAL A 117 -15.54 -12.88 -7.54
N LYS A 118 -15.04 -14.10 -7.75
CA LYS A 118 -14.78 -15.05 -6.66
C LYS A 118 -13.78 -14.45 -5.66
N GLN A 119 -14.13 -14.49 -4.39
CA GLN A 119 -13.25 -14.04 -3.31
C GLN A 119 -12.35 -15.19 -2.88
N THR A 120 -11.05 -14.92 -2.79
CA THR A 120 -10.09 -15.85 -2.19
C THR A 120 -10.26 -15.87 -0.66
N GLU A 121 -9.82 -16.94 -0.02
CA GLU A 121 -9.87 -17.06 1.45
C GLU A 121 -9.13 -15.91 2.16
N ASN A 122 -7.99 -15.51 1.60
CA ASN A 122 -7.19 -14.36 2.03
C ASN A 122 -7.99 -13.05 2.10
N ILE A 123 -8.82 -12.79 1.09
CA ILE A 123 -9.71 -11.62 1.05
C ILE A 123 -10.78 -11.72 2.14
N LEU A 124 -11.28 -12.92 2.45
CA LEU A 124 -12.25 -13.12 3.53
C LEU A 124 -11.62 -12.83 4.90
N ILE A 125 -10.36 -13.21 5.11
CA ILE A 125 -9.61 -12.89 6.34
C ILE A 125 -9.44 -11.38 6.48
N HIS A 126 -8.97 -10.69 5.42
CA HIS A 126 -8.85 -9.23 5.42
C HIS A 126 -10.19 -8.54 5.75
N LYS A 127 -11.29 -9.00 5.15
CA LYS A 127 -12.64 -8.47 5.42
C LYS A 127 -13.11 -8.68 6.85
N LYS A 128 -12.65 -9.73 7.53
CA LYS A 128 -12.92 -9.90 8.97
C LYS A 128 -12.06 -8.93 9.78
N LEU A 129 -10.78 -8.81 9.42
CA LEU A 129 -9.83 -7.93 10.11
C LEU A 129 -10.15 -6.44 9.95
N ILE A 130 -10.84 -6.01 8.88
CA ILE A 130 -11.20 -4.59 8.70
C ILE A 130 -12.06 -4.05 9.84
N TRP A 131 -12.91 -4.90 10.43
CA TRP A 131 -13.73 -4.55 11.59
C TRP A 131 -12.91 -4.33 12.86
N ILE A 132 -11.64 -4.74 12.87
CA ILE A 132 -10.72 -4.56 13.99
C ILE A 132 -9.74 -3.44 13.65
N HIS A 133 -9.02 -3.56 12.53
CA HIS A 133 -7.92 -2.64 12.23
C HIS A 133 -8.38 -1.24 11.84
N ALA A 134 -9.56 -1.09 11.22
CA ALA A 134 -10.05 0.25 10.85
C ALA A 134 -10.50 1.08 12.08
N PRO A 135 -11.32 0.55 13.00
CA PRO A 135 -11.61 1.25 14.26
C PRO A 135 -10.37 1.46 15.12
N ALA A 136 -9.48 0.47 15.22
CA ALA A 136 -8.25 0.59 16.01
C ALA A 136 -7.33 1.70 15.49
N MET A 137 -7.14 1.83 14.17
CA MET A 137 -6.36 2.94 13.58
C MET A 137 -6.95 4.29 13.98
N PHE A 138 -8.27 4.43 13.88
CA PHE A 138 -8.96 5.67 14.23
C PHE A 138 -8.76 6.02 15.71
N LEU A 139 -8.99 5.06 16.61
CA LEU A 139 -8.81 5.23 18.05
C LEU A 139 -7.36 5.53 18.43
N THR A 140 -6.39 4.96 17.74
CA THR A 140 -4.95 5.20 18.00
C THR A 140 -4.59 6.65 17.70
N VAL A 141 -5.00 7.19 16.55
CA VAL A 141 -4.71 8.59 16.19
C VAL A 141 -5.45 9.55 17.11
N ALA A 142 -6.73 9.30 17.40
CA ALA A 142 -7.53 10.14 18.28
C ALA A 142 -6.97 10.19 19.71
N SER A 143 -6.67 9.03 20.29
CA SER A 143 -6.07 8.94 21.63
C SER A 143 -4.66 9.54 21.68
N GLY A 144 -3.87 9.40 20.61
CA GLY A 144 -2.53 10.00 20.53
C GLY A 144 -2.56 11.53 20.47
N ILE A 145 -3.50 12.11 19.71
CA ILE A 145 -3.73 13.56 19.70
C ILE A 145 -4.16 14.06 21.09
N SER A 146 -5.07 13.33 21.75
CA SER A 146 -5.52 13.65 23.12
C SER A 146 -4.36 13.61 24.12
N ALA A 147 -3.56 12.53 24.10
CA ALA A 147 -2.40 12.36 24.96
C ALA A 147 -1.38 13.48 24.77
N HIS A 148 -1.06 13.83 23.51
CA HIS A 148 -0.14 14.92 23.21
C HIS A 148 -0.66 16.27 23.70
N SER A 149 -1.95 16.56 23.52
CA SER A 149 -2.56 17.81 24.00
C SER A 149 -2.52 17.93 25.53
N GLN A 150 -2.90 16.86 26.24
CA GLN A 150 -2.91 16.84 27.70
C GLN A 150 -1.49 16.98 28.27
N HIS A 151 -0.53 16.28 27.66
CA HIS A 151 0.87 16.38 28.03
C HIS A 151 1.41 17.80 27.86
N LYS A 152 1.16 18.43 26.70
CA LYS A 152 1.57 19.80 26.41
C LYS A 152 0.97 20.81 27.40
N ASP A 153 -0.25 20.57 27.86
CA ASP A 153 -0.95 21.41 28.85
C ASP A 153 -0.53 21.13 30.31
N GLY A 154 0.40 20.19 30.55
CA GLY A 154 0.81 19.78 31.89
C GLY A 154 -0.29 19.04 32.67
N LYS A 155 -1.30 18.51 31.99
CA LYS A 155 -2.41 17.76 32.57
C LYS A 155 -2.03 16.29 32.76
N LYS A 156 -2.60 15.65 33.77
CA LYS A 156 -2.58 14.18 33.88
C LYS A 156 -3.41 13.59 32.74
N LEU A 157 -2.94 12.48 32.17
CA LEU A 157 -3.65 11.77 31.11
C LEU A 157 -4.97 11.19 31.64
N ASP A 158 -6.05 11.44 30.92
CA ASP A 158 -7.31 10.72 31.11
C ASP A 158 -7.20 9.25 30.64
N SER A 159 -8.23 8.45 30.92
CA SER A 159 -8.26 7.03 30.55
C SER A 159 -8.22 6.79 29.04
N PHE A 160 -8.71 7.73 28.21
CA PHE A 160 -8.72 7.57 26.77
C PHE A 160 -7.33 7.82 26.16
N ALA A 161 -6.65 8.85 26.64
CA ALA A 161 -5.28 9.17 26.28
C ALA A 161 -4.30 8.10 26.75
N ASP A 162 -4.47 7.58 27.97
CA ASP A 162 -3.62 6.51 28.50
C ASP A 162 -3.80 5.18 27.75
N ALA A 163 -5.00 4.93 27.23
CA ALA A 163 -5.29 3.77 26.38
C ALA A 163 -4.61 3.80 24.99
N HIS A 164 -3.92 4.89 24.62
CA HIS A 164 -3.23 5.02 23.33
C HIS A 164 -2.31 3.82 23.03
N LYS A 165 -1.54 3.35 24.01
CA LYS A 165 -0.63 2.19 23.85
C LYS A 165 -1.39 0.91 23.52
N ILE A 166 -2.57 0.73 24.11
CA ILE A 166 -3.42 -0.44 23.87
C ILE A 166 -3.97 -0.38 22.45
N PHE A 167 -4.53 0.77 22.03
CA PHE A 167 -5.02 0.94 20.68
C PHE A 167 -3.91 0.79 19.64
N ALA A 168 -2.71 1.32 19.91
CA ALA A 168 -1.55 1.18 19.04
C ALA A 168 -1.13 -0.29 18.86
N ALA A 169 -1.14 -1.07 19.94
CA ALA A 169 -0.84 -2.51 19.87
C ALA A 169 -1.87 -3.28 19.03
N VAL A 170 -3.17 -3.06 19.30
CA VAL A 170 -4.26 -3.69 18.53
C VAL A 170 -4.16 -3.32 17.05
N THR A 171 -3.89 -2.05 16.76
CA THR A 171 -3.69 -1.53 15.41
C THR A 171 -2.53 -2.21 14.72
N ALA A 172 -1.35 -2.23 15.35
CA ALA A 172 -0.14 -2.80 14.76
C ALA A 172 -0.32 -4.27 14.39
N ILE A 173 -0.90 -5.05 15.31
CA ILE A 173 -1.14 -6.48 15.10
C ILE A 173 -2.21 -6.70 14.03
N SER A 174 -3.39 -6.09 14.18
CA SER A 174 -4.52 -6.34 13.26
C SER A 174 -4.26 -5.83 11.84
N PHE A 175 -3.63 -4.65 11.70
CA PHE A 175 -3.27 -4.10 10.39
C PHE A 175 -2.12 -4.88 9.74
N GLY A 176 -1.12 -5.29 10.53
CA GLY A 176 -0.05 -6.16 10.05
C GLY A 176 -0.58 -7.50 9.53
N LEU A 177 -1.45 -8.16 10.30
CA LEU A 177 -2.11 -9.40 9.88
C LEU A 177 -2.97 -9.21 8.65
N ALA A 178 -3.72 -8.10 8.54
CA ALA A 178 -4.55 -7.81 7.37
C ALA A 178 -3.70 -7.56 6.11
N THR A 179 -2.54 -6.94 6.26
CA THR A 179 -1.58 -6.71 5.17
C THR A 179 -0.97 -8.03 4.71
N ILE A 180 -0.52 -8.86 5.66
CA ILE A 180 0.08 -10.17 5.38
C ILE A 180 -0.95 -11.14 4.77
N SER A 181 -2.18 -11.16 5.28
CA SER A 181 -3.24 -12.04 4.74
C SER A 181 -3.64 -11.63 3.34
N SER A 182 -3.45 -10.37 2.96
CA SER A 182 -3.75 -9.87 1.61
C SER A 182 -2.62 -10.14 0.61
N MET A 183 -1.51 -10.71 1.07
CA MET A 183 -0.45 -11.15 0.19
C MET A 183 -0.88 -12.40 -0.56
N ASP A 184 -0.65 -12.39 -1.86
CA ASP A 184 -0.58 -13.63 -2.62
C ASP A 184 0.85 -14.17 -2.45
N TRP A 185 1.04 -15.06 -1.47
CA TRP A 185 2.36 -15.61 -1.13
C TRP A 185 3.01 -16.40 -2.28
N THR A 186 2.27 -16.67 -3.37
CA THR A 186 2.75 -17.29 -4.59
C THR A 186 3.42 -16.31 -5.57
N LEU A 187 3.44 -15.00 -5.30
CA LEU A 187 4.06 -14.00 -6.18
C LEU A 187 5.06 -13.09 -5.43
N ASN A 188 6.25 -13.64 -5.21
CA ASN A 188 7.56 -12.99 -5.20
C ASN A 188 7.70 -11.58 -4.60
N PHE A 189 8.44 -11.50 -3.49
CA PHE A 189 9.16 -10.31 -2.99
C PHE A 189 10.27 -9.78 -3.93
N LEU A 190 10.19 -10.05 -5.24
CA LEU A 190 11.14 -9.59 -6.23
C LEU A 190 10.38 -9.16 -7.50
N PRO A 191 10.89 -8.16 -8.24
CA PRO A 191 10.36 -7.82 -9.56
C PRO A 191 10.71 -8.94 -10.54
N VAL A 192 9.99 -10.05 -10.48
CA VAL A 192 10.13 -11.15 -11.43
C VAL A 192 9.09 -10.95 -12.51
N SER A 193 9.60 -10.60 -13.69
CA SER A 193 8.97 -10.75 -15.00
C SER A 193 8.05 -11.98 -15.02
N LYS A 194 6.77 -11.76 -15.34
CA LYS A 194 5.72 -12.79 -15.45
C LYS A 194 6.05 -13.94 -16.43
N LYS A 195 7.16 -13.86 -17.18
CA LYS A 195 7.55 -14.87 -18.16
C LYS A 195 8.16 -16.14 -17.55
N GLU A 196 8.66 -16.12 -16.33
CA GLU A 196 9.33 -17.30 -15.75
C GLU A 196 8.37 -18.24 -15.00
N VAL A 197 7.27 -17.72 -14.45
CA VAL A 197 6.31 -18.54 -13.68
C VAL A 197 5.44 -19.42 -14.59
N ALA A 198 5.22 -19.01 -15.84
CA ALA A 198 4.46 -19.80 -16.81
C ALA A 198 5.15 -21.11 -17.22
N CYS A 199 6.49 -21.19 -17.08
CA CYS A 199 7.25 -22.37 -17.54
C CYS A 199 7.30 -23.50 -16.51
N VAL A 200 6.99 -23.23 -15.24
CA VAL A 200 7.03 -24.25 -14.16
C VAL A 200 5.71 -25.02 -14.07
N PHE A 201 4.58 -24.42 -14.47
CA PHE A 201 3.25 -25.03 -14.30
C PHE A 201 2.76 -25.91 -15.46
N THR A 202 3.52 -26.03 -16.56
CA THR A 202 3.15 -26.93 -17.69
C THR A 202 3.94 -28.23 -17.73
N LYS A 203 4.69 -28.58 -16.66
CA LYS A 203 5.47 -29.82 -16.61
C LYS A 203 5.10 -30.82 -15.51
N SER A 204 3.95 -30.64 -14.87
CA SER A 204 3.35 -31.68 -14.04
C SER A 204 1.84 -31.53 -14.08
N PHE A 205 1.23 -32.03 -15.16
CA PHE A 205 0.13 -33.00 -15.20
C PHE A 205 -0.21 -33.26 -16.68
#